data_AF-A0A931V3C1-F1
#
_entry.id   AF-A0A931V3C1-F1
#
_cell.length_a   1.000
_cell.length_b   1.000
_cell.length_c   1.000
_cell.angle_alpha   90.00
_cell.angle_beta   90.00
_cell.angle_gamma   90.00
#
_symmetry.space_group_name_H-M   'P 1'
#
loop_
_entity.id
_entity.type
_entity.pdbx_description
1 polymer ?
#
loop_
_entity_poly.entity_id
_entity_poly.type
_entity_poly.pdbx_seq_one_letter_code
_entity_poly.pdbx_strand_id
1 'polypeptide(L)'
;MRRSDALRELQQLVQFEAAEDEVRALVAANAMELAPVLGVRVDRLEGATREEGLMDRLRGRLAELRRRRREQQRLDAAVAAAGVAAALGRSARRRGGVVHLDVTLLLDSGLMAGPARYVRFVADGYAVPIESSVLMRVRRHLPKFPDLGAYLDERGLHLRWRGGIGQLNLRPQVMVGRVEVLDVPLRAVREVPQPEPLRVNNFVEALYEALGLTG
;
A
#
# COMPACT_ATOMS: atom_id res chain seq x y z
N MET A 1 5.52 -1.69 35.07
CA MET A 1 5.24 -2.42 33.82
C MET A 1 4.45 -1.49 32.91
N ARG A 2 4.76 -1.35 31.62
CA ARG A 2 3.99 -0.44 30.75
C ARG A 2 2.72 -1.18 30.30
N ARG A 3 1.61 -0.46 30.09
CA ARG A 3 0.29 -0.97 29.62
C ARG A 3 0.33 -1.94 28.43
N SER A 4 1.40 -1.88 27.63
CA SER A 4 1.62 -2.75 26.46
C SER A 4 2.22 -4.13 26.81
N ASP A 5 2.78 -4.30 28.01
CA ASP A 5 3.49 -5.51 28.41
C ASP A 5 2.52 -6.55 28.98
N ALA A 6 1.60 -6.14 29.87
CA ALA A 6 0.57 -7.02 30.46
C ALA A 6 -0.34 -7.66 29.40
N LEU A 7 -0.77 -6.91 28.38
CA LEU A 7 -1.58 -7.45 27.28
C LEU A 7 -0.78 -8.46 26.44
N ARG A 8 0.51 -8.18 26.19
CA ARG A 8 1.37 -9.07 25.40
C ARG A 8 1.59 -10.40 26.13
N GLU A 9 1.87 -10.32 27.42
CA GLU A 9 2.02 -11.48 28.30
C GLU A 9 0.72 -12.29 28.37
N LEU A 10 -0.43 -11.64 28.56
CA LEU A 10 -1.73 -12.30 28.54
C LEU A 10 -2.00 -13.01 27.19
N GLN A 11 -1.65 -12.37 26.08
CA GLN A 11 -1.78 -12.97 24.75
C GLN A 11 -0.90 -14.21 24.57
N GLN A 12 0.31 -14.20 25.13
CA GLN A 12 1.22 -15.36 25.09
C GLN A 12 0.65 -16.51 25.94
N LEU A 13 0.26 -16.25 27.19
CA LEU A 13 -0.28 -17.28 28.07
C LEU A 13 -1.54 -17.94 27.48
N VAL A 14 -2.45 -17.14 26.90
CA VAL A 14 -3.65 -17.66 26.24
C VAL A 14 -3.33 -18.44 24.95
N GLN A 15 -2.29 -18.04 24.21
CA GLN A 15 -1.87 -18.71 22.98
C GLN A 15 -1.17 -20.05 23.24
N PHE A 16 -0.38 -20.14 24.31
CA PHE A 16 0.36 -21.34 24.69
C PHE A 16 -0.38 -22.21 25.71
N GLU A 17 -1.66 -21.93 25.95
CA GLU A 17 -2.52 -22.71 26.84
C GLU A 17 -1.90 -22.90 28.24
N ALA A 18 -1.36 -21.81 28.78
CA ALA A 18 -0.84 -21.79 30.14
C ALA A 18 -1.89 -22.22 31.16
N ALA A 19 -1.43 -22.64 32.34
CA ALA A 19 -2.32 -23.02 33.42
C ALA A 19 -3.30 -21.88 33.75
N GLU A 20 -4.57 -22.22 33.93
CA GLU A 20 -5.63 -21.21 34.16
C GLU A 20 -5.35 -20.36 35.41
N ASP A 21 -4.68 -20.94 36.42
CA ASP A 21 -4.24 -20.23 37.63
C ASP A 21 -3.20 -19.13 37.34
N GLU A 22 -2.27 -19.37 36.43
CA GLU A 22 -1.28 -18.35 36.01
C GLU A 22 -1.99 -17.19 35.28
N VAL A 23 -2.96 -17.52 34.43
CA VAL A 23 -3.78 -16.52 33.74
C VAL A 23 -4.64 -15.74 34.74
N ARG A 24 -5.25 -16.41 35.72
CA ARG A 24 -6.00 -15.75 36.81
C ARG A 24 -5.11 -14.80 37.60
N ALA A 25 -3.90 -15.23 37.97
CA ALA A 25 -2.95 -14.43 38.72
C ALA A 25 -2.53 -13.17 37.92
N LEU A 26 -2.20 -13.33 36.63
CA LEU A 26 -1.85 -12.22 35.76
C LEU A 26 -3.00 -11.23 35.59
N VAL A 27 -4.22 -11.73 35.35
CA VAL A 27 -5.41 -10.90 35.17
C VAL A 27 -5.75 -10.14 36.45
N ALA A 28 -5.70 -10.80 37.61
CA ALA A 28 -5.97 -10.16 38.89
C ALA A 28 -4.92 -9.07 39.22
N ALA A 29 -3.64 -9.36 39.00
CA ALA A 29 -2.55 -8.41 39.25
C ALA A 29 -2.58 -7.19 38.32
N ASN A 30 -3.20 -7.30 37.14
CA ASN A 30 -3.20 -6.26 36.10
C ASN A 30 -4.60 -5.82 35.67
N ALA A 31 -5.63 -6.05 36.49
CA ALA A 31 -7.03 -5.84 36.10
C ALA A 31 -7.30 -4.39 35.67
N MET A 32 -6.76 -3.41 36.39
CA MET A 32 -6.86 -1.98 36.05
C MET A 32 -6.30 -1.64 34.67
N GLU A 33 -5.23 -2.32 34.25
CA GLU A 33 -4.59 -2.08 32.95
C GLU A 33 -5.27 -2.83 31.81
N LEU A 34 -5.65 -4.09 32.06
CA LEU A 34 -6.23 -4.99 31.07
C LEU A 34 -7.70 -4.69 30.78
N ALA A 35 -8.49 -4.31 31.78
CA ALA A 35 -9.92 -4.04 31.64
C ALA A 35 -10.25 -3.03 30.52
N PRO A 36 -9.65 -1.83 30.46
CA PRO A 36 -9.95 -0.87 29.38
C PRO A 36 -9.52 -1.39 28.01
N VAL A 37 -8.42 -2.15 27.93
CA VAL A 37 -7.92 -2.72 26.67
C VAL A 37 -8.84 -3.82 26.17
N LEU A 38 -9.36 -4.66 27.06
CA LEU A 38 -10.34 -5.72 26.80
C LEU A 38 -11.77 -5.19 26.60
N GLY A 39 -12.00 -3.90 26.86
CA GLY A 39 -13.33 -3.27 26.76
C GLY A 39 -14.30 -3.79 27.81
N VAL A 40 -13.82 -4.10 29.02
CA VAL A 40 -14.62 -4.56 30.17
C VAL A 40 -14.37 -3.68 31.39
N ARG A 41 -15.28 -3.73 32.36
CA ARG A 41 -15.07 -3.05 33.65
C ARG A 41 -14.07 -3.83 34.51
N VAL A 42 -13.28 -3.12 35.33
CA VAL A 42 -12.30 -3.72 36.26
C VAL A 42 -12.96 -4.74 37.18
N ASP A 43 -14.03 -4.34 37.88
CA ASP A 43 -14.78 -5.23 38.79
C ASP A 43 -15.29 -6.51 38.12
N ARG A 44 -15.67 -6.43 36.83
CA ARG A 44 -16.11 -7.60 36.06
C ARG A 44 -14.95 -8.50 35.66
N LEU A 45 -13.80 -7.93 35.35
CA LEU A 45 -12.60 -8.70 35.02
C LEU A 45 -12.07 -9.42 36.27
N GLU A 46 -12.07 -8.75 37.42
CA GLU A 46 -11.73 -9.35 38.72
C GLU A 46 -12.76 -10.38 39.18
N GLY A 47 -14.06 -10.16 38.92
CA GLY A 47 -15.09 -11.17 39.16
C GLY A 47 -14.85 -12.44 38.33
N ALA A 48 -14.52 -12.26 37.05
CA ALA A 48 -14.27 -13.38 36.13
C ALA A 48 -13.07 -14.25 36.53
N THR A 49 -12.10 -13.74 37.31
CA THR A 49 -10.98 -14.56 37.82
C THR A 49 -11.39 -15.55 38.91
N ARG A 50 -12.65 -15.56 39.35
CA ARG A 50 -13.20 -16.56 40.29
C ARG A 50 -14.17 -17.54 39.63
N GLU A 51 -14.55 -17.28 38.39
CA GLU A 51 -15.54 -18.07 37.66
C GLU A 51 -14.84 -19.09 36.75
N GLU A 52 -15.45 -20.25 36.52
CA GLU A 52 -14.97 -21.23 35.54
C GLU A 52 -15.01 -20.67 34.10
N GLY A 53 -14.18 -21.23 33.21
CA GLY A 53 -14.14 -20.83 31.80
C GLY A 53 -13.62 -19.41 31.58
N LEU A 54 -12.68 -18.94 32.41
CA LEU A 54 -12.04 -17.64 32.22
C LEU A 54 -11.26 -17.63 30.89
N MET A 55 -10.54 -18.71 30.60
CA MET A 55 -9.71 -18.87 29.40
C MET A 55 -10.49 -18.68 28.11
N ASP A 56 -11.65 -19.33 27.96
CA ASP A 56 -12.46 -19.23 26.74
C ASP A 56 -13.03 -17.84 26.53
N ARG A 57 -13.42 -17.16 27.62
CA ARG A 57 -13.88 -15.77 27.57
C ARG A 57 -12.76 -14.82 27.18
N LEU A 58 -11.56 -15.01 27.72
CA LEU A 58 -10.37 -14.25 27.33
C LEU A 58 -9.99 -14.50 25.87
N ARG A 59 -10.03 -15.75 25.40
CA ARG A 59 -9.83 -16.10 23.97
C ARG A 59 -10.81 -15.36 23.09
N GLY A 60 -12.11 -15.40 23.41
CA GLY A 60 -13.16 -14.68 22.67
C GLY A 60 -12.91 -13.16 22.64
N ARG A 61 -12.54 -12.57 23.77
CA ARG A 61 -12.24 -11.12 23.85
C ARG A 61 -10.99 -10.73 23.08
N LEU A 62 -9.91 -11.50 23.20
CA LEU A 62 -8.68 -11.27 22.45
C LEU A 62 -8.89 -11.45 20.94
N ALA A 63 -9.71 -12.42 20.52
CA ALA A 63 -10.10 -12.59 19.12
C ALA A 63 -10.89 -11.38 18.60
N GLU A 64 -11.84 -10.87 19.38
CA GLU A 64 -12.62 -9.67 19.03
C GLU A 64 -11.73 -8.42 18.90
N LEU A 65 -10.79 -8.21 19.84
CA LEU A 65 -9.83 -7.11 19.74
C LEU A 65 -8.95 -7.22 18.50
N ARG A 66 -8.45 -8.42 18.19
CA ARG A 66 -7.67 -8.67 16.97
C ARG A 66 -8.50 -8.37 15.72
N ARG A 67 -9.78 -8.75 15.70
CA ARG A 67 -10.72 -8.46 14.61
C ARG A 67 -10.89 -6.96 14.41
N ARG A 68 -11.19 -6.22 15.48
CA ARG A 68 -11.35 -4.75 15.46
C ARG A 68 -10.09 -4.04 14.99
N ARG A 69 -8.92 -4.47 15.50
CA ARG A 69 -7.63 -3.89 15.09
C ARG A 69 -7.34 -4.13 13.61
N ARG A 70 -7.59 -5.34 13.11
CA ARG A 70 -7.43 -5.65 11.67
C ARG A 70 -8.38 -4.81 10.81
N GLU A 71 -9.62 -4.65 11.25
CA GLU A 71 -10.59 -3.82 10.54
C GLU A 71 -10.16 -2.35 10.50
N GLN A 72 -9.73 -1.79 11.63
CA GLN A 72 -9.20 -0.42 11.67
C GLN A 72 -7.98 -0.26 10.76
N GLN A 73 -7.02 -1.18 10.83
CA GLN A 73 -5.84 -1.17 9.96
C GLN A 73 -6.23 -1.25 8.48
N ARG A 74 -7.27 -2.02 8.15
CA ARG A 74 -7.79 -2.13 6.79
C ARG A 74 -8.39 -0.81 6.30
N LEU A 75 -9.17 -0.13 7.15
CA LEU A 75 -9.74 1.18 6.85
C LEU A 75 -8.65 2.24 6.66
N ASP A 76 -7.69 2.30 7.59
CA ASP A 76 -6.56 3.24 7.52
C ASP A 76 -5.75 3.04 6.23
N ALA A 77 -5.49 1.77 5.87
CA ALA A 77 -4.79 1.42 4.64
C ALA A 77 -5.60 1.78 3.38
N ALA A 78 -6.93 1.62 3.40
CA ALA A 78 -7.78 2.04 2.30
C ALA A 78 -7.74 3.57 2.09
N VAL A 79 -7.77 4.35 3.17
CA VAL A 79 -7.66 5.82 3.12
C VAL A 79 -6.29 6.24 2.56
N ALA A 80 -5.21 5.63 3.04
CA ALA A 80 -3.86 5.91 2.52
C ALA A 80 -3.74 5.58 1.03
N ALA A 81 -4.26 4.42 0.61
CA ALA A 81 -4.24 4.00 -0.79
C ALA A 81 -5.03 4.96 -1.70
N ALA A 82 -6.22 5.40 -1.26
CA ALA A 82 -7.00 6.41 -1.96
C ALA A 82 -6.26 7.75 -2.09
N GLY A 83 -5.54 8.17 -1.05
CA GLY A 83 -4.70 9.37 -1.07
C GLY A 83 -3.60 9.31 -2.14
N VAL A 84 -2.88 8.19 -2.21
CA VAL A 84 -1.84 7.97 -3.24
C VAL A 84 -2.44 7.87 -4.64
N ALA A 85 -3.55 7.14 -4.81
CA ALA A 85 -4.27 7.05 -6.08
C ALA A 85 -4.68 8.42 -6.60
N ALA A 86 -5.21 9.28 -5.72
CA ALA A 86 -5.58 10.65 -6.08
C ALA A 86 -4.35 11.51 -6.44
N ALA A 87 -3.23 11.35 -5.72
CA ALA A 87 -1.99 12.04 -6.03
C ALA A 87 -1.43 11.62 -7.40
N LEU A 88 -1.43 10.32 -7.69
CA LEU A 88 -1.02 9.77 -8.99
C LEU A 88 -1.91 10.27 -10.13
N GLY A 89 -3.22 10.31 -9.92
CA GLY A 89 -4.17 10.85 -10.88
C GLY A 89 -3.92 12.33 -11.21
N ARG A 90 -3.52 13.14 -10.22
CA ARG A 90 -3.17 14.56 -10.41
C ARG A 90 -1.79 14.77 -11.06
N SER A 91 -0.84 13.86 -10.85
CA SER A 91 0.50 13.95 -11.44
C SER A 91 0.55 13.46 -12.88
N ALA A 92 -0.45 12.69 -13.32
CA ALA A 92 -0.54 12.15 -14.67
C ALA A 92 -0.48 13.23 -15.76
N ARG A 93 0.16 12.91 -16.90
CA ARG A 93 0.34 13.80 -18.07
C ARG A 93 0.05 13.05 -19.36
N ARG A 94 -0.62 13.66 -20.34
CA ARG A 94 -0.99 13.02 -21.63
C ARG A 94 -0.05 13.58 -22.66
N ARG A 95 0.57 12.70 -23.41
CA ARG A 95 1.50 13.04 -24.48
C ARG A 95 1.40 11.95 -25.54
N GLY A 96 1.19 12.34 -26.80
CA GLY A 96 1.19 11.39 -27.92
C GLY A 96 0.19 10.23 -27.76
N GLY A 97 -1.01 10.50 -27.23
CA GLY A 97 -2.06 9.48 -27.06
C GLY A 97 -1.95 8.60 -25.81
N VAL A 98 -0.82 8.63 -25.08
CA VAL A 98 -0.62 7.86 -23.85
C VAL A 98 -0.66 8.74 -22.61
N VAL A 99 -0.87 8.12 -21.44
CA VAL A 99 -0.84 8.81 -20.13
C VAL A 99 0.43 8.43 -19.39
N HIS A 100 1.36 9.38 -19.27
CA HIS A 100 2.55 9.26 -18.45
C HIS A 100 2.20 9.35 -16.96
N LEU A 101 2.83 8.48 -16.17
CA LEU A 101 2.60 8.34 -14.73
C LEU A 101 3.87 8.65 -13.95
N ASP A 102 3.73 9.27 -12.80
CA ASP A 102 4.81 9.42 -11.83
C ASP A 102 5.16 8.06 -11.23
N VAL A 103 6.36 7.57 -11.51
CA VAL A 103 6.84 6.25 -11.07
C VAL A 103 6.95 6.16 -9.55
N THR A 104 7.28 7.26 -8.87
CA THR A 104 7.41 7.29 -7.41
C THR A 104 6.06 7.02 -6.77
N LEU A 105 5.00 7.64 -7.29
CA LEU A 105 3.63 7.46 -6.81
C LEU A 105 3.03 6.12 -7.28
N LEU A 106 3.33 5.69 -8.50
CA LEU A 106 2.89 4.40 -9.05
C LEU A 106 3.43 3.21 -8.23
N LEU A 107 4.67 3.29 -7.78
CA LEU A 107 5.34 2.24 -7.00
C LEU A 107 5.38 2.55 -5.49
N ASP A 108 4.60 3.52 -5.02
CA ASP A 108 4.48 3.81 -3.60
C ASP A 108 3.74 2.67 -2.89
N SER A 109 4.28 2.18 -1.78
CA SER A 109 3.69 1.06 -1.03
C SER A 109 2.25 1.34 -0.58
N GLY A 110 1.90 2.60 -0.31
CA GLY A 110 0.55 3.02 0.06
C GLY A 110 -0.48 2.70 -1.02
N LEU A 111 -0.14 2.83 -2.31
CA LEU A 111 -1.05 2.48 -3.42
C LEU A 111 -1.49 1.00 -3.38
N MET A 112 -0.61 0.13 -2.88
CA MET A 112 -0.80 -1.33 -2.83
C MET A 112 -1.07 -1.86 -1.42
N ALA A 113 -1.06 -1.01 -0.39
CA ALA A 113 -1.24 -1.40 1.01
C ALA A 113 -2.71 -1.55 1.40
N GLY A 114 -3.62 -0.93 0.63
CA GLY A 114 -5.06 -1.04 0.85
C GLY A 114 -5.61 -2.44 0.59
N PRO A 115 -6.87 -2.71 0.95
CA PRO A 115 -7.47 -4.03 0.80
C PRO A 115 -7.83 -4.41 -0.64
N ALA A 116 -7.72 -3.46 -1.58
CA ALA A 116 -8.00 -3.68 -2.98
C ALA A 116 -7.03 -4.70 -3.61
N ARG A 117 -7.60 -5.75 -4.21
CA ARG A 117 -6.84 -6.76 -4.95
C ARG A 117 -6.29 -6.21 -6.26
N TYR A 118 -7.02 -5.28 -6.87
CA TYR A 118 -6.65 -4.64 -8.13
C TYR A 118 -6.55 -3.12 -7.96
N VAL A 119 -5.57 -2.54 -8.64
CA VAL A 119 -5.50 -1.11 -8.93
C VAL A 119 -5.97 -0.93 -10.36
N ARG A 120 -7.06 -0.17 -10.56
CA ARG A 120 -7.64 0.09 -11.88
C ARG A 120 -7.37 1.52 -12.29
N PHE A 121 -6.49 1.68 -13.27
CA PHE A 121 -6.22 2.98 -13.87
C PHE A 121 -7.33 3.32 -14.86
N VAL A 122 -8.06 4.42 -14.61
CA VAL A 122 -9.22 4.82 -15.41
C VAL A 122 -8.87 6.07 -16.20
N ALA A 123 -8.70 5.90 -17.51
CA ALA A 123 -8.48 6.98 -18.46
C ALA A 123 -9.73 7.17 -19.35
N ASP A 124 -9.71 8.17 -20.22
CA ASP A 124 -10.80 8.39 -21.17
C ASP A 124 -10.84 7.24 -22.18
N GLY A 125 -11.95 6.49 -22.19
CA GLY A 125 -12.22 5.41 -23.16
C GLY A 125 -11.69 4.03 -22.78
N TYR A 126 -10.86 3.88 -21.74
CA TYR A 126 -10.35 2.57 -21.32
C TYR A 126 -10.00 2.50 -19.83
N ALA A 127 -9.93 1.28 -19.31
CA ALA A 127 -9.51 0.99 -17.94
C ALA A 127 -8.51 -0.16 -17.91
N VAL A 128 -7.44 0.02 -17.16
CA VAL A 128 -6.36 -0.97 -17.02
C VAL A 128 -6.32 -1.46 -15.58
N PRO A 129 -7.02 -2.57 -15.25
CA PRO A 129 -6.87 -3.25 -13.97
C PRO A 129 -5.55 -4.04 -13.91
N ILE A 130 -4.74 -3.78 -12.89
CA ILE A 130 -3.52 -4.53 -12.57
C ILE A 130 -3.64 -5.05 -11.14
N GLU A 131 -3.28 -6.31 -10.90
CA GLU A 131 -3.23 -6.83 -9.53
C GLU A 131 -2.21 -6.07 -8.67
N SER A 132 -2.63 -5.67 -7.47
CA SER A 132 -1.77 -5.01 -6.48
C SER A 132 -0.54 -5.85 -6.14
N SER A 133 -0.67 -7.18 -6.16
CA SER A 133 0.42 -8.14 -5.94
C SER A 133 1.51 -8.04 -7.02
N VAL A 134 1.13 -7.79 -8.27
CA VAL A 134 2.04 -7.63 -9.41
C VAL A 134 2.80 -6.31 -9.27
N LEU A 135 2.10 -5.21 -8.96
CA LEU A 135 2.74 -3.92 -8.71
C LEU A 135 3.73 -4.00 -7.53
N MET A 136 3.39 -4.75 -6.48
CA MET A 136 4.28 -4.96 -5.33
C MET A 136 5.54 -5.73 -5.71
N ARG A 137 5.42 -6.75 -6.58
CA ARG A 137 6.58 -7.47 -7.13
C ARG A 137 7.45 -6.56 -7.99
N VAL A 138 6.85 -5.73 -8.84
CA VAL A 138 7.58 -4.74 -9.64
C VAL A 138 8.33 -3.78 -8.72
N ARG A 139 7.68 -3.18 -7.73
CA ARG A 139 8.33 -2.33 -6.72
C ARG A 139 9.52 -3.01 -6.03
N ARG A 140 9.39 -4.30 -5.70
CA ARG A 140 10.43 -5.06 -4.96
C ARG A 140 11.62 -5.45 -5.84
N HIS A 141 11.37 -5.83 -7.09
CA HIS A 141 12.38 -6.48 -7.94
C HIS A 141 12.90 -5.59 -9.06
N LEU A 142 12.17 -4.53 -9.44
CA LEU A 142 12.65 -3.60 -10.45
C LEU A 142 13.73 -2.70 -9.84
N PRO A 143 14.95 -2.69 -10.39
CA PRO A 143 16.00 -1.79 -9.92
C PRO A 143 15.55 -0.33 -10.07
N LYS A 144 16.01 0.53 -9.15
CA LYS A 144 15.73 1.96 -9.17
C LYS A 144 16.59 2.65 -10.22
N PHE A 145 16.16 2.59 -11.47
CA PHE A 145 16.83 3.32 -12.55
C PHE A 145 16.46 4.81 -12.51
N PRO A 146 17.43 5.74 -12.64
CA PRO A 146 17.14 7.17 -12.67
C PRO A 146 16.23 7.60 -13.82
N ASP A 147 16.24 6.86 -14.93
CA ASP A 147 15.46 7.11 -16.14
C ASP A 147 14.22 6.22 -16.26
N LEU A 148 13.81 5.59 -15.16
CA LEU A 148 12.59 4.77 -15.14
C LEU A 148 11.37 5.65 -15.43
N GLY A 149 10.72 5.39 -16.56
CA GLY A 149 9.46 6.00 -16.96
C GLY A 149 8.32 5.00 -16.92
N ALA A 150 7.11 5.50 -16.66
CA ALA A 150 5.88 4.73 -16.80
C ALA A 150 4.85 5.48 -17.66
N TYR A 151 4.13 4.74 -18.49
CA TYR A 151 2.99 5.26 -19.23
C TYR A 151 1.89 4.20 -19.37
N LEU A 152 0.68 4.67 -19.62
CA LEU A 152 -0.52 3.87 -19.76
C LEU A 152 -1.15 4.10 -21.13
N ASP A 153 -1.61 3.01 -21.75
CA ASP A 153 -2.49 3.02 -22.91
C ASP A 153 -3.57 1.92 -22.77
N GLU A 154 -4.39 1.73 -23.81
CA GLU A 154 -5.43 0.70 -23.83
C GLU A 154 -4.89 -0.74 -23.69
N ARG A 155 -3.61 -0.97 -24.03
CA ARG A 155 -2.95 -2.29 -24.00
C ARG A 155 -2.33 -2.57 -22.64
N GLY A 156 -2.14 -1.56 -21.80
CA GLY A 156 -1.78 -1.74 -20.40
C GLY A 156 -0.86 -0.68 -19.81
N LEU A 157 -0.13 -1.08 -18.77
CA LEU A 157 0.87 -0.28 -18.08
C LEU A 157 2.26 -0.67 -18.56
N HIS A 158 3.02 0.32 -19.01
CA HIS A 158 4.33 0.16 -19.61
C HIS A 158 5.37 0.84 -18.73
N LEU A 159 6.43 0.10 -18.39
CA LEU A 159 7.61 0.63 -17.73
C LEU A 159 8.81 0.54 -18.69
N ARG A 160 9.60 1.61 -18.76
CA ARG A 160 10.79 1.72 -19.62
C ARG A 160 11.96 2.29 -18.85
N TRP A 161 13.16 1.78 -19.08
CA TRP A 161 14.40 2.26 -18.45
C TRP A 161 15.59 2.02 -19.38
N ARG A 162 16.75 2.59 -19.03
CA ARG A 162 17.98 2.56 -19.85
C ARG A 162 17.73 3.00 -21.29
N GLY A 163 17.14 4.18 -21.48
CA GLY A 163 16.83 4.72 -22.80
C GLY A 163 15.85 3.86 -23.62
N GLY A 164 15.06 3.00 -22.97
CA GLY A 164 14.07 2.13 -23.63
C GLY A 164 14.54 0.70 -23.92
N ILE A 165 15.81 0.36 -23.65
CA ILE A 165 16.33 -1.01 -23.78
C ILE A 165 15.63 -1.93 -22.76
N GLY A 166 15.46 -1.43 -21.55
CA GLY A 166 14.73 -2.13 -20.50
C GLY A 166 13.23 -1.88 -20.62
N GLN A 167 12.43 -2.95 -20.64
CA GLN A 167 10.99 -2.84 -20.76
C GLN A 167 10.22 -3.89 -19.95
N LEU A 168 9.10 -3.46 -19.38
CA LEU A 168 8.09 -4.32 -18.79
C LEU A 168 6.71 -3.83 -19.25
N ASN A 169 5.87 -4.76 -19.71
CA ASN A 169 4.51 -4.47 -20.16
C ASN A 169 3.53 -5.30 -19.32
N LEU A 170 2.74 -4.63 -18.51
CA LEU A 170 1.71 -5.25 -17.68
C LEU A 170 0.37 -5.07 -18.40
N ARG A 171 -0.15 -6.18 -18.93
CA ARG A 171 -1.45 -6.19 -19.63
C ARG A 171 -2.61 -6.06 -18.62
N PRO A 172 -3.76 -5.49 -19.04
CA PRO A 172 -4.99 -5.53 -18.28
C PRO A 172 -5.33 -6.96 -17.86
N GLN A 173 -5.71 -7.13 -16.59
CA GLN A 173 -6.03 -8.43 -16.04
C GLN A 173 -7.55 -8.59 -15.89
N VAL A 174 -8.06 -9.79 -16.14
CA VAL A 174 -9.49 -10.09 -15.95
C VAL A 174 -9.77 -10.18 -14.45
N MET A 175 -10.71 -9.36 -13.97
CA MET A 175 -11.20 -9.42 -12.60
C MET A 175 -12.21 -10.56 -12.48
N VAL A 176 -11.87 -11.60 -11.72
CA VAL A 176 -12.75 -12.77 -11.53
C VAL A 176 -13.47 -12.67 -10.19
N GLY A 177 -14.81 -12.69 -10.23
CA GLY A 177 -15.66 -12.64 -9.04
C GLY A 177 -15.87 -11.23 -8.46
N ARG A 178 -16.47 -11.15 -7.27
CA ARG A 178 -16.60 -9.89 -6.52
C ARG A 178 -15.28 -9.60 -5.81
N VAL A 179 -14.50 -8.67 -6.35
CA VAL A 179 -13.19 -8.27 -5.83
C VAL A 179 -13.18 -6.78 -5.51
N GLU A 180 -12.42 -6.39 -4.49
CA GLU A 180 -12.19 -4.99 -4.17
C GLU A 180 -11.18 -4.37 -5.15
N VAL A 181 -11.55 -3.21 -5.68
CA VAL A 181 -10.79 -2.48 -6.70
C VAL A 181 -10.55 -1.05 -6.21
N LEU A 182 -9.31 -0.60 -6.31
CA LEU A 182 -8.94 0.79 -6.09
C LEU A 182 -8.88 1.49 -7.44
N ASP A 183 -9.75 2.47 -7.65
CA ASP A 183 -9.74 3.28 -8.86
C ASP A 183 -8.72 4.42 -8.77
N VAL A 184 -7.91 4.55 -9.83
CA VAL A 184 -7.01 5.68 -10.05
C VAL A 184 -7.58 6.49 -11.21
N PRO A 185 -8.37 7.53 -10.95
CA PRO A 185 -8.93 8.37 -12.00
C PRO A 185 -7.81 9.24 -12.61
N LEU A 186 -7.56 9.06 -13.90
CA LEU A 186 -6.54 9.80 -14.65
C LEU A 186 -7.13 10.99 -15.42
N ARG A 187 -8.24 11.56 -14.93
CA ARG A 187 -9.10 12.51 -15.67
C ARG A 187 -8.58 13.96 -15.75
N ALA A 188 -7.53 14.32 -15.02
CA ALA A 188 -7.05 15.70 -14.93
C ALA A 188 -5.81 15.92 -15.80
N VAL A 189 -5.85 15.49 -17.06
CA VAL A 189 -4.65 15.51 -17.86
C VAL A 189 -4.43 16.87 -18.50
N ARG A 190 -3.49 17.65 -17.96
CA ARG A 190 -2.89 18.75 -18.71
C ARG A 190 -2.18 18.15 -19.93
N GLU A 191 -2.62 18.52 -21.13
CA GLU A 191 -1.79 18.36 -22.33
C GLU A 191 -0.51 19.17 -22.10
N VAL A 192 0.62 18.47 -22.06
CA VAL A 192 1.91 19.13 -22.05
C VAL A 192 2.30 19.29 -23.52
N PRO A 193 2.59 20.51 -24.00
CA PRO A 193 3.14 20.71 -25.32
C PRO A 193 4.33 19.77 -25.49
N GLN A 194 4.41 19.06 -26.63
CA GLN A 194 5.62 18.29 -26.90
C GLN A 194 6.79 19.28 -26.86
N PRO A 195 7.85 19.07 -26.04
CA PRO A 195 9.08 19.78 -26.30
C PRO A 195 9.43 19.46 -27.75
N GLU A 196 9.67 20.49 -28.56
CA GLU A 196 10.16 20.31 -29.92
C GLU A 196 11.29 19.28 -29.86
N PRO A 197 11.32 18.29 -30.76
CA PRO A 197 12.44 17.38 -30.80
C PRO A 197 13.69 18.25 -30.87
N LEU A 198 14.51 18.19 -29.82
CA LEU A 198 15.86 18.75 -29.87
C LEU A 198 16.45 18.14 -31.13
N ARG A 199 16.59 18.96 -32.18
CA ARG A 199 17.32 18.54 -33.37
C ARG A 199 18.69 18.16 -32.84
N VAL A 200 18.98 16.87 -32.80
CA VAL A 200 20.22 16.30 -32.27
C VAL A 200 21.44 16.71 -33.14
N ASN A 201 21.26 17.61 -34.10
CA ASN A 201 22.32 18.02 -35.02
C ASN A 201 23.31 19.05 -34.49
N ASN A 202 23.09 19.75 -33.37
CA ASN A 202 24.00 20.86 -33.01
C ASN A 202 24.55 20.82 -31.57
N PHE A 203 24.37 19.73 -30.81
CA PHE A 203 24.97 19.68 -29.46
C PHE A 203 26.49 19.46 -29.50
N VAL A 204 26.99 18.80 -30.53
CA VAL A 204 28.42 18.55 -30.71
C VAL A 204 29.12 19.80 -31.27
N GLU A 205 28.54 20.46 -32.29
CA GLU A 205 29.09 21.72 -32.84
C GLU A 205 29.07 22.87 -31.82
N ALA A 206 27.98 23.05 -31.06
CA ALA A 206 27.90 24.09 -30.04
C ALA A 206 28.88 23.86 -28.87
N LEU A 207 29.23 22.60 -28.57
CA LEU A 207 30.24 22.28 -27.56
C LEU A 207 31.66 22.50 -28.10
N TYR A 208 31.92 22.23 -29.38
CA TYR A 208 33.21 22.50 -30.02
C TYR A 208 33.47 23.99 -30.23
N GLU A 209 32.46 24.79 -30.59
CA GLU A 209 32.56 26.26 -30.64
C GLU A 209 32.77 26.88 -29.26
N ALA A 210 32.03 26.43 -28.24
CA ALA A 210 32.17 26.96 -26.87
C ALA A 210 33.52 26.62 -26.22
N LEU A 211 34.20 25.58 -26.71
CA LEU A 211 35.53 25.17 -26.24
C LEU A 211 36.67 25.67 -27.15
N GLY A 212 36.36 26.37 -28.25
CA GLY A 212 37.37 26.92 -29.17
C GLY A 212 38.20 25.86 -29.89
N LEU A 213 37.63 24.67 -30.15
CA LEU A 213 38.33 23.49 -30.67
C LEU A 213 38.00 23.18 -32.14
N THR A 214 37.42 24.12 -32.89
CA THR A 214 37.24 23.97 -34.35
C THR A 214 38.53 24.35 -35.08
N GLY A 215 39.14 23.38 -35.78
CA GLY A 215 40.17 23.59 -36.80
C GLY A 215 39.58 23.74 -38.20
#